data_AF-A0A348VXS9-F1
#
_entry.id   AF-A0A348VXS9-F1
#
_cell.length_a   1.000
_cell.length_b   1.000
_cell.length_c   1.000
_cell.angle_alpha   90.00
_cell.angle_beta   90.00
_cell.angle_gamma   90.00
#
_symmetry.space_group_name_H-M   'P 1'
#
loop_
_entity.id
_entity.type
_entity.pdbx_description
1 polymer ?
#
loop_
_entity_poly.entity_id
_entity_poly.type
_entity_poly.pdbx_seq_one_letter_code
_entity_poly.pdbx_strand_id
1 'polypeptide(L)'
;MELKHGRIIYKYEKKNRKLFKIQRKKEYSNLDKIFELYLHGDIKKLLSKYSKVEIYPTINKLDKTIQLNYSYNNIYVIIDFFEDKYNVVIYHAGISNEELKKLFTNYDYQDNFNLEKLINEIDTQIKNHPRLKDTSSLKKRKKHIL
;
A
#
# COMPACT_ATOMS: atom_id res chain seq x y z
N MET A 1 21.35 8.64 6.58
CA MET A 1 20.53 9.07 5.41
C MET A 1 19.06 9.37 5.80
N GLU A 2 18.76 9.87 7.01
CA GLU A 2 17.38 10.02 7.50
C GLU A 2 16.78 11.43 7.38
N LEU A 3 17.62 12.45 7.13
CA LEU A 3 17.21 13.87 7.20
C LEU A 3 16.30 14.34 6.05
N LYS A 4 16.24 13.61 4.93
CA LYS A 4 15.42 13.99 3.77
C LYS A 4 13.93 13.64 3.96
N HIS A 5 13.61 12.53 4.61
CA HIS A 5 12.23 12.08 4.83
C HIS A 5 11.47 12.99 5.80
N GLY A 6 12.09 13.38 6.92
CA GLY A 6 11.47 14.27 7.91
C GLY A 6 11.14 15.68 7.37
N ARG A 7 11.99 16.22 6.48
CA ARG A 7 11.73 17.53 5.84
C ARG A 7 10.55 17.50 4.85
N ILE A 8 10.30 16.36 4.22
CA ILE A 8 9.15 16.16 3.31
C ILE A 8 7.85 16.08 4.13
N ILE A 9 7.84 15.29 5.21
CA ILE A 9 6.69 15.14 6.12
C ILE A 9 6.32 16.50 6.74
N TYR A 10 7.28 17.26 7.26
CA TYR A 10 7.02 18.57 7.86
C TYR A 10 6.51 19.62 6.84
N LYS A 11 7.05 19.62 5.62
CA LYS A 11 6.53 20.48 4.53
C LYS A 11 5.11 20.08 4.15
N TYR A 12 4.79 18.79 4.16
CA TYR A 12 3.44 18.29 3.91
C TYR A 12 2.47 18.76 5.00
N GLU A 13 2.78 18.57 6.28
CA GLU A 13 1.90 18.98 7.39
C GLU A 13 1.61 20.49 7.36
N LYS A 14 2.64 21.32 7.14
CA LYS A 14 2.50 22.78 7.14
C LYS A 14 1.72 23.30 5.92
N LYS A 15 1.91 22.70 4.75
CA LYS A 15 1.21 23.10 3.51
C LYS A 15 -0.24 22.63 3.53
N ASN A 16 -0.49 21.42 4.02
CA ASN A 16 -1.82 20.83 3.98
C ASN A 16 -2.72 21.26 5.16
N ARG A 17 -2.20 21.64 6.34
CA ARG A 17 -3.02 22.26 7.41
C ARG A 17 -3.81 23.49 6.93
N LYS A 18 -3.26 24.26 5.99
CA LYS A 18 -3.97 25.40 5.38
C LYS A 18 -4.97 24.96 4.31
N LEU A 19 -4.65 23.96 3.49
CA LEU A 19 -5.60 23.37 2.52
C LEU A 19 -6.82 22.73 3.23
N PHE A 20 -6.57 21.91 4.26
CA PHE A 20 -7.60 21.22 5.05
C PHE A 20 -8.55 22.20 5.78
N LYS A 21 -8.08 23.41 6.14
CA LYS A 21 -8.93 24.44 6.74
C LYS A 21 -9.82 25.16 5.71
N ILE A 22 -9.40 25.25 4.45
CA ILE A 22 -10.13 25.96 3.38
C ILE A 22 -11.16 25.04 2.69
N GLN A 23 -10.93 23.73 2.65
CA GLN A 23 -11.81 22.73 2.02
C GLN A 23 -13.00 22.26 2.87
N ARG A 24 -13.48 23.05 3.85
CA ARG A 24 -14.67 22.71 4.66
C ARG A 24 -16.02 22.67 3.88
N LYS A 25 -16.00 22.48 2.55
CA LYS A 25 -17.18 22.27 1.69
C LYS A 25 -16.94 21.39 0.43
N LYS A 26 -15.84 20.63 0.34
CA LYS A 26 -15.68 19.58 -0.69
C LYS A 26 -15.53 18.23 0.00
N GLU A 27 -16.34 17.26 -0.41
CA GLU A 27 -16.21 15.88 0.05
C GLU A 27 -14.80 15.37 -0.27
N TYR A 28 -14.13 14.77 0.72
CA TYR A 28 -12.81 14.17 0.52
C TYR A 28 -12.90 13.00 -0.44
N SER A 29 -12.01 12.96 -1.45
CA SER A 29 -11.93 11.80 -2.34
C SER A 29 -11.43 10.56 -1.57
N ASN A 30 -11.61 9.38 -2.15
CA ASN A 30 -11.10 8.16 -1.52
C ASN A 30 -9.58 8.20 -1.38
N LEU A 31 -8.89 8.81 -2.35
CA LEU A 31 -7.46 9.02 -2.27
C LEU A 31 -7.07 9.99 -1.13
N ASP A 32 -7.84 11.07 -0.89
CA ASP A 32 -7.60 11.95 0.27
C ASP A 32 -7.68 11.20 1.60
N LYS A 33 -8.69 10.34 1.75
CA LYS A 33 -8.86 9.51 2.96
C LYS A 33 -7.68 8.54 3.14
N ILE A 34 -7.17 7.96 2.05
CA ILE A 34 -5.97 7.09 2.11
C ILE A 34 -4.72 7.89 2.51
N PHE A 35 -4.55 9.11 1.97
CA PHE A 35 -3.44 9.98 2.38
C PHE A 35 -3.53 10.36 3.86
N GLU A 36 -4.73 10.63 4.38
CA GLU A 36 -4.94 10.87 5.80
C GLU A 36 -4.47 9.68 6.66
N LEU A 37 -4.89 8.46 6.31
CA LEU A 37 -4.42 7.23 6.98
C LEU A 37 -2.90 7.06 6.90
N TYR A 38 -2.28 7.42 5.77
CA TYR A 38 -0.83 7.37 5.62
C TYR A 38 -0.13 8.31 6.61
N LEU A 39 -0.59 9.56 6.74
CA LEU A 39 0.01 10.57 7.60
C LEU A 39 -0.12 10.22 9.09
N HIS A 40 -1.24 9.62 9.47
CA HIS A 40 -1.46 9.14 10.84
C HIS A 40 -0.72 7.83 11.14
N GLY A 41 -0.05 7.24 10.15
CA GLY A 41 0.68 5.98 10.28
C GLY A 41 -0.22 4.75 10.38
N ASP A 42 -1.52 4.90 10.12
CA ASP A 42 -2.51 3.84 10.27
C ASP A 42 -2.39 2.77 9.18
N ILE A 43 -1.95 3.14 7.96
CA ILE A 43 -1.62 2.15 6.91
C ILE A 43 -0.51 1.21 7.39
N LYS A 44 0.52 1.74 8.06
CA LYS A 44 1.62 0.90 8.57
C LYS A 44 1.16 -0.04 9.68
N LYS A 45 0.21 0.40 10.52
CA LYS A 45 -0.42 -0.45 11.54
C LYS A 45 -1.27 -1.53 10.89
N LEU A 46 -2.09 -1.17 9.90
CA LEU A 46 -2.95 -2.09 9.15
C LEU A 46 -2.14 -3.21 8.46
N LEU A 47 -0.97 -2.85 7.93
CA LEU A 47 -0.07 -3.79 7.25
C LEU A 47 0.96 -4.48 8.18
N SER A 48 0.88 -4.29 9.49
CA SER A 48 1.92 -4.71 10.45
C SER A 48 2.20 -6.22 10.48
N LYS A 49 1.23 -7.06 10.11
CA LYS A 49 1.41 -8.53 9.99
C LYS A 49 2.16 -8.97 8.73
N TYR A 50 2.36 -8.08 7.77
CA TYR A 50 3.06 -8.37 6.51
C TYR A 50 4.55 -8.01 6.59
N SER A 51 5.32 -8.56 5.66
CA SER A 51 6.75 -8.31 5.51
C SER A 51 7.02 -7.35 4.36
N LYS A 52 8.18 -6.67 4.37
CA LYS A 52 8.62 -5.76 3.29
C LYS A 52 7.58 -4.67 2.97
N VAL A 53 6.96 -4.10 4.00
CA VAL A 53 5.98 -3.03 3.84
C VAL A 53 6.71 -1.75 3.44
N GLU A 54 6.41 -1.24 2.26
CA GLU A 54 6.91 0.02 1.71
C GLU A 54 5.73 0.84 1.18
N ILE A 55 5.78 2.15 1.41
CA ILE A 55 4.70 3.07 1.05
C ILE A 55 5.31 4.23 0.27
N TYR A 56 4.83 4.46 -0.94
CA TYR A 56 5.37 5.44 -1.88
C TYR A 56 4.31 6.49 -2.23
N PRO A 57 4.17 7.55 -1.41
CA PRO A 57 3.32 8.68 -1.75
C PRO A 57 4.00 9.55 -2.81
N THR A 58 3.28 9.92 -3.85
CA THR A 58 3.71 10.89 -4.85
C THR A 58 2.70 12.02 -4.91
N ILE A 59 3.16 13.26 -4.75
CA ILE A 59 2.31 14.45 -4.89
C ILE A 59 3.09 15.48 -5.69
N ASN A 60 2.55 15.86 -6.83
CA ASN A 60 3.08 16.91 -7.67
C ASN A 60 1.98 17.96 -7.93
N LYS A 61 2.25 18.94 -8.81
CA LYS A 61 1.28 20.02 -9.09
C LYS A 61 0.04 19.53 -9.84
N LEU A 62 0.16 18.43 -10.58
CA LEU A 62 -0.84 17.92 -11.51
C LEU A 62 -1.58 16.71 -10.96
N ASP A 63 -0.93 15.92 -10.10
CA ASP A 63 -1.45 14.63 -9.67
C ASP A 63 -0.96 14.24 -8.26
N LYS A 64 -1.70 13.34 -7.63
CA LYS A 64 -1.31 12.65 -6.40
C LYS A 64 -1.62 11.15 -6.55
N THR A 65 -0.71 10.33 -6.06
CA THR A 65 -0.86 8.86 -6.02
C THR A 65 -0.20 8.32 -4.76
N ILE A 66 -0.62 7.14 -4.32
CA ILE A 66 0.08 6.42 -3.26
C ILE A 66 0.13 4.94 -3.60
N GLN A 67 1.33 4.38 -3.59
CA GLN A 67 1.55 2.96 -3.84
C GLN A 67 1.90 2.25 -2.52
N LEU A 68 1.26 1.10 -2.28
CA LEU A 68 1.54 0.21 -1.17
C LEU A 68 2.18 -1.07 -1.68
N ASN A 69 3.37 -1.40 -1.19
CA ASN A 69 4.04 -2.66 -1.46
C ASN A 69 4.17 -3.45 -0.16
N TYR A 70 3.81 -4.73 -0.19
CA TYR A 70 4.03 -5.62 0.95
C TYR A 70 4.10 -7.07 0.49
N SER A 71 4.46 -7.96 1.41
CA SER A 71 4.59 -9.38 1.11
C SER A 71 4.16 -10.26 2.28
N TYR A 72 3.73 -11.47 1.94
CA TYR A 72 3.44 -12.55 2.87
C TYR A 72 4.13 -13.81 2.35
N ASN A 73 5.11 -14.32 3.10
CA ASN A 73 6.00 -15.39 2.63
C ASN A 73 6.63 -15.05 1.27
N ASN A 74 6.30 -15.82 0.23
CA ASN A 74 6.78 -15.62 -1.12
C ASN A 74 5.78 -14.90 -2.03
N ILE A 75 4.64 -14.44 -1.49
CA ILE A 75 3.63 -13.69 -2.23
C ILE A 75 3.84 -12.19 -1.97
N TYR A 76 3.79 -11.41 -3.03
CA TYR A 76 3.96 -9.96 -3.04
C TYR A 76 2.67 -9.31 -3.50
N VAL A 77 2.39 -8.14 -2.95
CA VAL A 77 1.27 -7.30 -3.31
C VAL A 77 1.76 -5.91 -3.63
N ILE A 78 1.23 -5.37 -4.72
CA ILE A 78 1.33 -3.96 -5.08
C ILE A 78 -0.10 -3.43 -5.17
N ILE A 79 -0.36 -2.30 -4.52
CA ILE A 79 -1.61 -1.56 -4.68
C ILE A 79 -1.26 -0.13 -5.08
N ASP A 80 -1.75 0.31 -6.23
CA ASP A 80 -1.59 1.68 -6.71
C ASP A 80 -2.90 2.43 -6.57
N PHE A 81 -2.93 3.50 -5.78
CA PHE A 81 -4.11 4.35 -5.63
C PHE A 81 -3.96 5.64 -6.44
N PHE A 82 -4.94 5.90 -7.29
CA PHE A 82 -5.10 7.12 -8.10
C PHE A 82 -6.37 7.86 -7.65
N GLU A 83 -6.67 9.02 -8.27
CA GLU A 83 -7.81 9.85 -7.88
C GLU A 83 -9.16 9.15 -8.07
N ASP A 84 -9.33 8.49 -9.22
CA ASP A 84 -10.58 7.91 -9.71
C ASP A 84 -10.64 6.38 -9.57
N LYS A 85 -9.49 5.72 -9.46
CA LYS A 85 -9.36 4.26 -9.45
C LYS A 85 -8.18 3.79 -8.63
N TYR A 86 -8.06 2.47 -8.50
CA TYR A 86 -6.89 1.81 -7.94
C TYR A 86 -6.55 0.54 -8.72
N ASN A 87 -5.30 0.08 -8.58
CA ASN A 87 -4.82 -1.16 -9.16
C ASN A 87 -4.36 -2.10 -8.04
N VAL A 88 -4.61 -3.40 -8.18
CA VAL A 88 -4.09 -4.43 -7.27
C VAL A 88 -3.40 -5.50 -8.08
N VAL A 89 -2.16 -5.83 -7.69
CA VAL A 89 -1.38 -6.91 -8.26
C VAL A 89 -0.92 -7.84 -7.15
N ILE A 90 -1.27 -9.12 -7.25
CA ILE A 90 -0.81 -10.18 -6.34
C ILE A 90 0.02 -11.17 -7.16
N TYR A 91 1.26 -11.41 -6.76
CA TYR A 91 2.17 -12.29 -7.49
C TYR A 91 3.11 -13.04 -6.56
N HIS A 92 3.74 -14.11 -7.06
CA HIS A 92 4.71 -14.88 -6.30
C HIS A 92 6.14 -14.53 -6.71
N ALA A 93 7.09 -14.75 -5.80
CA ALA A 93 8.51 -14.60 -6.08
C ALA A 93 8.93 -15.43 -7.30
N GLY A 94 9.63 -14.82 -8.24
CA GLY A 94 10.12 -15.49 -9.45
C GLY A 94 9.14 -15.48 -10.64
N ILE A 95 8.03 -14.74 -10.55
CA ILE A 95 7.18 -14.45 -11.72
C ILE A 95 8.01 -13.72 -12.80
N SER A 96 7.73 -14.00 -14.07
CA SER A 96 8.36 -13.27 -15.17
C SER A 96 7.76 -11.86 -15.32
N ASN A 97 8.53 -10.94 -15.93
CA ASN A 97 8.04 -9.58 -16.20
C ASN A 97 6.82 -9.57 -17.14
N GLU A 98 6.76 -10.52 -18.09
CA GLU A 98 5.65 -10.64 -19.04
C GLU A 98 4.37 -11.13 -18.36
N GLU A 99 4.47 -12.10 -17.45
CA GLU A 99 3.34 -12.55 -16.65
C GLU A 99 2.88 -11.47 -15.67
N LEU A 100 3.81 -10.77 -15.02
CA LEU A 100 3.47 -9.69 -14.09
C LEU A 100 2.66 -8.58 -14.76
N LYS A 101 3.05 -8.17 -15.98
CA LYS A 101 2.31 -7.14 -16.75
C LYS A 101 0.86 -7.51 -17.02
N LYS A 102 0.55 -8.81 -17.12
CA LYS A 102 -0.82 -9.30 -17.38
C LYS A 102 -1.72 -9.28 -16.14
N LEU A 103 -1.16 -9.09 -14.95
CA LEU A 103 -1.90 -9.10 -13.69
C LEU A 103 -2.46 -7.74 -13.29
N PHE A 104 -1.99 -6.65 -13.91
CA PHE A 104 -2.46 -5.30 -13.60
C PHE A 104 -3.94 -5.16 -13.97
N THR A 105 -4.78 -5.00 -12.95
CA THR A 105 -6.22 -4.80 -13.12
C THR A 105 -6.64 -3.53 -12.41
N ASN A 106 -7.33 -2.65 -13.13
CA ASN A 106 -7.86 -1.40 -12.58
C ASN A 106 -9.26 -1.61 -12.03
N TYR A 107 -9.54 -0.96 -10.91
CA TYR A 107 -10.81 -1.01 -10.21
C TYR A 107 -11.27 0.42 -9.92
N ASP A 108 -12.52 0.71 -10.22
CA ASP A 108 -13.15 1.95 -9.78
C ASP A 108 -13.41 1.89 -8.27
N TYR A 109 -13.37 3.05 -7.62
CA TYR A 109 -13.78 3.12 -6.23
C TYR A 109 -15.29 2.91 -6.10
N GLN A 110 -15.69 2.07 -5.14
CA GLN A 110 -17.09 1.98 -4.71
C GLN A 110 -17.44 3.17 -3.80
N ASP A 111 -18.72 3.56 -3.76
CA ASP A 111 -19.21 4.68 -2.93
C ASP A 111 -18.84 4.52 -1.44
N ASN A 112 -18.76 3.28 -0.96
CA ASN A 112 -18.40 2.92 0.41
C ASN A 112 -17.00 2.31 0.54
N PHE A 113 -16.08 2.70 -0.35
CA PHE A 113 -14.70 2.20 -0.35
C PHE A 113 -14.07 2.27 1.06
N ASN A 114 -13.46 1.16 1.48
CA ASN A 114 -12.80 1.02 2.75
C ASN A 114 -11.48 0.25 2.58
N LEU A 115 -10.36 0.89 2.96
CA LEU A 115 -9.03 0.32 2.80
C LEU A 115 -8.83 -0.97 3.61
N GLU A 116 -9.33 -1.03 4.84
CA GLU A 116 -9.21 -2.23 5.68
C GLU A 116 -9.95 -3.42 5.07
N LYS A 117 -11.15 -3.18 4.52
CA LYS A 117 -11.91 -4.20 3.79
C LYS A 117 -11.12 -4.73 2.58
N LEU A 118 -10.56 -3.83 1.77
CA LEU A 118 -9.70 -4.20 0.63
C LEU A 118 -8.50 -5.05 1.08
N ILE A 119 -7.80 -4.64 2.14
CA ILE A 119 -6.65 -5.40 2.68
C ILE A 119 -7.07 -6.79 3.17
N ASN A 120 -8.25 -6.94 3.79
CA ASN A 120 -8.77 -8.24 4.23
C ASN A 120 -9.18 -9.15 3.07
N GLU A 121 -9.74 -8.59 1.99
CA GLU A 121 -10.02 -9.33 0.75
C GLU A 121 -8.72 -9.83 0.12
N ILE A 122 -7.69 -8.98 0.05
CA ILE A 122 -6.37 -9.36 -0.44
C ILE A 122 -5.72 -10.41 0.48
N ASP A 123 -5.86 -10.32 1.80
CA ASP A 123 -5.37 -11.33 2.76
C ASP A 123 -5.91 -12.72 2.44
N THR A 124 -7.20 -12.79 2.11
CA THR A 124 -7.85 -14.04 1.70
C THR A 124 -7.28 -14.56 0.38
N GLN A 125 -7.07 -13.68 -0.60
CA GLN A 125 -6.48 -14.05 -1.89
C GLN A 125 -5.03 -14.55 -1.75
N ILE A 126 -4.21 -13.90 -0.92
CA ILE A 126 -2.84 -14.32 -0.60
C ILE A 126 -2.85 -15.73 0.01
N LYS A 127 -3.69 -15.97 1.03
CA LYS A 127 -3.76 -17.25 1.74
C LYS A 127 -4.22 -18.41 0.84
N ASN A 128 -5.04 -18.10 -0.16
CA ASN A 128 -5.51 -19.07 -1.15
C ASN A 128 -4.63 -19.14 -2.41
N HIS A 129 -3.53 -18.38 -2.47
CA HIS A 129 -2.70 -18.32 -3.66
C HIS A 129 -2.01 -19.67 -3.94
N PRO A 130 -2.13 -20.25 -5.15
CA PRO A 130 -1.70 -21.64 -5.43
C PRO A 130 -0.19 -21.85 -5.32
N ARG A 131 0.60 -20.78 -5.48
CA ARG A 131 2.06 -20.80 -5.30
C ARG A 131 2.51 -20.33 -3.91
N LEU A 132 1.62 -20.20 -2.93
CA LEU A 132 2.01 -19.85 -1.57
C LEU A 132 2.89 -20.95 -0.99
N LYS A 133 4.09 -20.58 -0.52
CA LYS A 133 5.03 -21.45 0.17
C LYS A 133 5.13 -20.97 1.61
N ASP A 134 4.81 -21.82 2.57
CA ASP A 134 5.06 -21.49 3.97
C ASP A 134 6.58 -21.51 4.23
N THR A 135 7.16 -20.33 4.48
CA THR A 135 8.59 -20.18 4.75
C THR A 135 8.93 -20.18 6.25
N SER A 136 7.92 -20.38 7.12
CA SER A 136 8.09 -20.42 8.58
C SER A 136 9.08 -21.50 9.03
N SER A 137 9.11 -22.64 8.35
CA SER A 137 10.00 -23.79 8.61
C SER A 137 11.47 -23.51 8.26
N LEU A 138 11.75 -22.70 7.23
CA LEU A 138 13.11 -22.34 6.80
C LEU A 138 13.81 -21.39 7.78
N LYS A 139 13.06 -20.50 8.44
CA LYS A 139 13.61 -19.60 9.48
C LYS A 139 14.07 -20.36 10.72
N LYS A 140 13.39 -21.45 11.11
CA LYS A 140 13.79 -22.29 12.26
C LYS A 140 15.14 -22.99 12.04
N ARG A 141 15.41 -23.48 10.82
CA ARG A 141 16.68 -24.17 10.50
C ARG A 141 17.90 -23.25 10.58
N LYS A 142 17.79 -21.98 10.18
CA LYS A 142 18.90 -21.01 10.28
C LYS A 142 19.25 -20.64 11.72
N LYS A 143 18.30 -20.73 12.65
CA LYS A 143 18.52 -20.39 14.07
C LYS A 143 19.26 -21.48 14.86
N HIS A 144 19.38 -22.68 14.30
CA HIS A 144 20.10 -23.82 14.89
C HIS A 144 21.52 -24.03 14.33
N ILE A 145 21.96 -23.20 13.37
CA ILE A 145 23.26 -23.31 12.69
C ILE A 145 24.19 -22.12 13.06
N LEU A 146 23.81 -21.33 14.07
CA LEU A 146 24.62 -20.26 14.69
C LEU A 146 24.79 -20.57 16.17
#